data_AF-A0A1G2R667-F1
#
_entry.id   AF-A0A1G2R667-F1
#
_cell.length_a   1.000
_cell.length_b   1.000
_cell.length_c   1.000
_cell.angle_alpha   90.00
_cell.angle_beta   90.00
_cell.angle_gamma   90.00
#
_symmetry.space_group_name_H-M   'P 1'
#
loop_
_entity.id
_entity.type
_entity.pdbx_description
1 polymer ?
#
loop_
_entity_poly.entity_id
_entity_poly.type
_entity_poly.pdbx_seq_one_letter_code
_entity_poly.pdbx_strand_id
1 'polypeptide(L)'
;MPRSKRTIVTIITLVVAIPAFFLGPQIWSPVVAPPGTLIPFYAFLAAIEALLLGLGVCFLIWGFSLVWRVFPGSRMLAFLVYLSIGWQLVSWWPHDNLHAHIGMDFQKLLGIEYGFHLTLMISSAILAYAFLKILRSLPA
;
A
#
# COMPACT_ATOMS: atom_id res chain seq x y z
N MET A 1 8.38 -12.25 -17.46
CA MET A 1 7.51 -11.09 -17.83
C MET A 1 8.16 -10.37 -19.02
N PRO A 2 7.43 -10.11 -20.12
CA PRO A 2 7.99 -9.41 -21.29
C PRO A 2 8.56 -8.04 -20.89
N ARG A 3 9.64 -7.59 -21.56
CA ARG A 3 10.29 -6.30 -21.28
C ARG A 3 9.29 -5.13 -21.27
N SER A 4 8.34 -5.13 -22.21
CA SER A 4 7.28 -4.11 -22.31
C SER A 4 6.43 -3.97 -21.05
N LYS A 5 6.10 -5.08 -20.38
CA LYS A 5 5.27 -5.02 -19.17
C LYS A 5 6.05 -4.46 -17.97
N ARG A 6 7.35 -4.74 -17.86
CA ARG A 6 8.19 -4.13 -16.82
C ARG A 6 8.27 -2.62 -17.01
N THR A 7 8.47 -2.18 -18.24
CA THR A 7 8.45 -0.76 -18.59
C THR A 7 7.12 -0.10 -18.23
N ILE A 8 5.98 -0.73 -18.53
CA ILE A 8 4.65 -0.22 -18.15
C ILE A 8 4.54 -0.06 -16.63
N VAL A 9 4.91 -1.08 -15.86
CA VAL A 9 4.88 -1.02 -14.39
C VAL A 9 5.72 0.15 -13.90
N THR A 10 6.98 0.25 -14.36
CA THR A 10 7.88 1.34 -13.95
C THR A 10 7.31 2.72 -14.31
N ILE A 11 6.79 2.89 -15.52
CA ILE A 11 6.20 4.18 -15.96
C ILE A 11 5.04 4.56 -15.04
N ILE A 12 4.12 3.64 -14.79
CA ILE A 12 2.92 3.94 -13.99
C ILE A 12 3.28 4.20 -12.54
N THR A 13 4.20 3.40 -11.99
CA THR A 13 4.73 3.65 -10.65
C THR A 13 5.29 5.05 -10.55
N LEU A 14 6.13 5.50 -11.50
CA LEU A 14 6.72 6.84 -11.45
C LEU A 14 5.69 7.96 -11.70
N VAL A 15 4.75 7.76 -12.64
CA VAL A 15 3.69 8.74 -12.95
C VAL A 15 2.77 8.98 -11.75
N VAL A 16 2.56 7.97 -10.90
CA VAL A 16 1.78 8.12 -9.67
C VAL A 16 2.65 8.62 -8.51
N ALA A 17 3.84 8.05 -8.33
CA ALA A 17 4.71 8.34 -7.21
C ALA A 17 5.22 9.79 -7.20
N ILE A 18 5.62 10.32 -8.36
CA ILE A 18 6.19 11.67 -8.44
C ILE A 18 5.16 12.72 -7.98
N PRO A 19 3.93 12.76 -8.52
CA PRO A 19 2.90 13.65 -7.99
C PRO A 19 2.58 13.38 -6.52
N ALA A 20 2.42 12.12 -6.11
CA ALA A 20 2.07 11.78 -4.73
C ALA A 20 3.10 12.29 -3.72
N PHE A 21 4.39 12.20 -4.05
CA PHE A 21 5.48 12.71 -3.23
C PHE A 21 5.36 14.22 -2.97
N PHE A 22 5.07 15.01 -4.01
CA PHE A 22 4.96 16.46 -3.89
C PHE A 22 3.60 16.92 -3.34
N LEU A 23 2.53 16.18 -3.63
CA LEU A 23 1.16 16.53 -3.25
C LEU A 23 0.83 16.15 -1.81
N GLY A 24 1.48 15.15 -1.21
CA GLY A 24 1.20 14.70 0.16
C GLY A 24 1.10 15.87 1.16
N PRO A 25 2.17 16.68 1.33
CA PRO A 25 2.15 17.84 2.23
C PRO A 25 1.22 18.98 1.81
N GLN A 26 0.74 19.01 0.56
CA GLN A 26 -0.17 20.05 0.05
C GLN A 26 -1.64 19.67 0.28
N ILE A 27 -1.96 18.38 0.18
CA ILE A 27 -3.29 17.83 0.46
C ILE A 27 -3.47 17.71 1.98
N TRP A 28 -2.42 17.28 2.69
CA TRP A 28 -2.39 17.06 4.13
C TRP A 28 -1.29 17.90 4.77
N SER A 29 -1.56 19.20 4.92
CA SER A 29 -0.60 20.11 5.56
C SER A 29 -0.29 19.64 6.98
N PRO A 30 0.99 19.37 7.32
CA PRO A 30 1.37 18.87 8.63
C PRO A 30 1.14 19.93 9.71
N VAL A 31 0.65 19.52 10.88
CA VAL A 31 0.40 20.43 12.02
C VAL A 31 1.71 20.98 12.59
N VAL A 32 2.75 20.14 12.60
CA VAL A 32 4.06 20.47 13.13
C VAL A 32 5.12 20.10 12.10
N ALA A 33 5.98 21.06 11.76
CA ALA A 33 7.11 20.79 10.89
C ALA A 33 8.17 19.96 11.64
N PRO A 34 8.73 18.92 11.02
CA PRO A 34 9.84 18.18 11.62
C PRO A 34 11.07 19.09 11.77
N PRO A 35 11.93 18.86 12.78
CA PRO A 35 13.24 19.50 12.86
C PRO A 35 14.01 19.36 11.55
N GLY A 36 14.74 20.41 11.15
CA GLY A 36 15.44 20.44 9.86
C GLY A 36 16.41 19.27 9.64
N THR A 37 17.02 18.78 10.71
CA THR A 37 17.92 17.61 10.72
C THR A 37 17.22 16.30 10.37
N LEU A 38 15.90 16.21 10.56
CA LEU A 38 15.11 15.00 10.27
C LEU A 38 14.45 15.03 8.89
N ILE A 39 14.41 16.18 8.21
CA ILE A 39 13.77 16.33 6.89
C ILE A 39 14.24 15.29 5.86
N PRO A 40 15.55 14.98 5.71
CA PRO A 40 16.00 14.00 4.72
C PRO A 40 15.43 12.59 4.96
N PHE A 41 15.23 12.20 6.22
CA PHE A 41 14.70 10.88 6.58
C PHE A 41 13.19 10.78 6.27
N TYR A 42 12.42 11.82 6.61
CA TYR A 42 11.02 11.89 6.24
C TYR A 42 10.82 11.98 4.72
N ALA A 43 11.67 12.72 4.02
CA ALA A 43 11.65 12.77 2.56
C ALA A 43 11.97 11.40 1.93
N PHE A 44 12.93 10.66 2.48
CA PHE A 44 13.22 9.31 2.03
C PHE A 44 12.02 8.38 2.24
N LEU A 45 11.42 8.39 3.45
CA LEU A 45 10.24 7.58 3.76
C LEU A 45 9.06 7.91 2.82
N ALA A 46 8.73 9.20 2.67
CA ALA A 46 7.67 9.65 1.77
C ALA A 46 7.91 9.23 0.31
N ALA A 47 9.18 9.19 -0.14
CA ALA A 47 9.52 8.70 -1.47
C ALA A 47 9.24 7.19 -1.62
N ILE A 48 9.57 6.38 -0.60
CA ILE A 48 9.25 4.95 -0.60
C ILE A 48 7.74 4.72 -0.60
N GLU A 49 6.98 5.44 0.23
CA GLU A 49 5.53 5.35 0.28
C GLU A 49 4.87 5.74 -1.04
N ALA A 50 5.34 6.82 -1.67
CA ALA A 50 4.84 7.24 -2.97
C ALA A 50 5.14 6.20 -4.07
N LEU A 51 6.33 5.59 -4.05
CA LEU A 51 6.68 4.48 -4.94
C LEU A 51 5.80 3.25 -4.70
N LEU A 52 5.53 2.90 -3.44
CA LEU A 52 4.64 1.81 -3.08
C LEU A 52 3.20 2.09 -3.50
N LEU A 53 2.71 3.32 -3.35
CA LEU A 53 1.41 3.75 -3.87
C LEU A 53 1.34 3.54 -5.38
N GLY A 54 2.35 4.03 -6.13
CA GLY A 54 2.38 3.86 -7.58
C GLY A 54 2.44 2.40 -8.03
N LEU A 55 3.23 1.57 -7.35
CA LEU A 55 3.25 0.12 -7.56
C LEU A 55 1.91 -0.52 -7.21
N GLY A 56 1.28 -0.11 -6.11
CA GLY A 56 -0.02 -0.57 -5.65
C GLY A 56 -1.13 -0.24 -6.65
N VAL A 57 -1.15 0.97 -7.21
CA VAL A 57 -2.06 1.35 -8.30
C VAL A 57 -1.86 0.45 -9.52
N CYS A 58 -0.61 0.23 -9.95
CA CYS A 58 -0.32 -0.68 -11.04
C CYS A 58 -0.79 -2.12 -10.74
N PHE A 59 -0.58 -2.59 -9.50
CA PHE A 59 -1.04 -3.89 -9.06
C PHE A 59 -2.58 -3.98 -9.02
N LEU A 60 -3.29 -2.94 -8.60
CA LEU A 60 -4.75 -2.93 -8.61
C LEU A 60 -5.31 -2.94 -10.05
N ILE A 61 -4.64 -2.30 -11.01
CA ILE A 61 -5.12 -2.32 -12.40
C ILE A 61 -4.99 -3.71 -13.04
N TRP A 62 -3.90 -4.45 -12.80
CA TRP A 62 -3.61 -5.69 -13.54
C TRP A 62 -3.42 -6.96 -12.70
N GLY A 63 -3.16 -6.82 -11.41
CA GLY A 63 -2.74 -7.88 -10.50
C GLY A 63 -3.81 -8.92 -10.24
N PHE A 64 -5.10 -8.57 -10.32
CA PHE A 64 -6.19 -9.51 -10.01
C PHE A 64 -6.12 -10.78 -10.87
N SER A 65 -5.87 -10.62 -12.18
CA SER A 65 -5.76 -11.76 -13.10
C SER A 65 -4.62 -12.73 -12.77
N LEU A 66 -3.55 -12.22 -12.14
CA LEU A 66 -2.41 -13.03 -11.69
C LEU A 66 -2.73 -13.73 -10.38
N VAL A 67 -3.29 -13.02 -9.40
CA VAL A 67 -3.71 -13.59 -8.12
C VAL A 67 -4.74 -14.70 -8.33
N TRP A 68 -5.69 -14.49 -9.24
CA TRP A 68 -6.70 -15.47 -9.60
C TRP A 68 -6.13 -16.84 -9.99
N ARG A 69 -5.06 -16.85 -10.79
CA ARG A 69 -4.44 -18.09 -11.29
C ARG A 69 -3.83 -18.93 -10.17
N VAL A 70 -3.50 -18.31 -9.04
CA VAL A 70 -2.95 -18.99 -7.85
C VAL A 70 -4.06 -19.70 -7.04
N PHE A 71 -5.30 -19.24 -7.15
CA PHE A 71 -6.43 -19.78 -6.36
C PHE A 71 -7.60 -20.26 -7.25
N PRO A 72 -7.38 -21.24 -8.15
CA PRO A 72 -8.37 -21.66 -9.14
C PRO A 72 -9.68 -22.22 -8.55
N GLY A 73 -9.70 -22.59 -7.26
CA GLY A 73 -10.87 -23.12 -6.55
C GLY A 73 -11.56 -22.14 -5.60
N SER A 74 -11.12 -20.88 -5.48
CA SER A 74 -11.77 -19.92 -4.57
C SER A 74 -11.67 -18.48 -5.06
N ARG A 75 -12.73 -18.03 -5.73
CA ARG A 75 -12.87 -16.66 -6.22
C ARG A 75 -12.78 -15.63 -5.10
N MET A 76 -13.42 -15.92 -3.97
CA MET A 76 -13.43 -15.05 -2.80
C MET A 76 -12.03 -14.91 -2.20
N LEU A 77 -11.29 -16.01 -2.01
CA LEU A 77 -9.94 -15.93 -1.45
C LEU A 77 -8.99 -15.19 -2.39
N ALA A 78 -9.08 -15.42 -3.71
CA ALA A 78 -8.30 -14.66 -4.69
C ALA A 78 -8.58 -13.16 -4.58
N PHE A 79 -9.84 -12.77 -4.46
CA PHE A 79 -10.24 -11.37 -4.31
C PHE A 79 -9.75 -10.76 -3.00
N LEU A 80 -9.89 -11.47 -1.88
CA LEU A 80 -9.40 -11.02 -0.57
C LEU A 80 -7.88 -10.86 -0.55
N VAL A 81 -7.13 -11.78 -1.16
CA VAL A 81 -5.67 -11.68 -1.30
C VAL A 81 -5.29 -10.50 -2.18
N TYR A 82 -5.98 -10.32 -3.31
CA TYR A 82 -5.78 -9.19 -4.20
C TYR A 82 -6.01 -7.86 -3.48
N LEU A 83 -7.12 -7.71 -2.75
CA LEU A 83 -7.38 -6.51 -1.97
C LEU A 83 -6.35 -6.33 -0.85
N SER A 84 -5.93 -7.40 -0.19
CA SER A 84 -4.95 -7.34 0.91
C SER A 84 -3.58 -6.86 0.41
N ILE A 85 -3.09 -7.38 -0.72
CA ILE A 85 -1.83 -6.92 -1.34
C ILE A 85 -1.98 -5.47 -1.79
N GLY A 86 -3.07 -5.14 -2.48
CA GLY A 86 -3.34 -3.79 -2.94
C GLY A 86 -3.34 -2.79 -1.79
N TRP A 87 -4.09 -3.10 -0.72
CA TRP A 87 -4.19 -2.26 0.47
C TRP A 87 -2.83 -2.06 1.16
N GLN A 88 -2.09 -3.15 1.39
CA GLN A 88 -0.74 -3.11 1.95
C GLN A 88 0.25 -2.24 1.18
N LEU A 89 0.04 -2.05 -0.14
CA LEU A 89 0.89 -1.20 -0.98
C LEU A 89 0.42 0.27 -0.99
N VAL A 90 -0.88 0.51 -1.04
CA VAL A 90 -1.42 1.87 -1.26
C VAL A 90 -1.67 2.63 0.04
N SER A 91 -1.92 1.95 1.16
CA SER A 91 -2.47 2.58 2.36
C SER A 91 -1.47 3.46 3.11
N TRP A 92 -0.16 3.21 2.97
CA TRP A 92 0.89 3.94 3.70
C TRP A 92 0.90 5.43 3.37
N TRP A 93 0.81 5.79 2.09
CA TRP A 93 0.84 7.20 1.67
C TRP A 93 -0.29 8.04 2.31
N PRO A 94 -1.58 7.69 2.21
CA PRO A 94 -2.61 8.45 2.90
C PRO A 94 -2.54 8.28 4.43
N HIS A 95 -2.05 7.17 4.96
CA HIS A 95 -1.93 6.92 6.40
C HIS A 95 -0.97 7.91 7.08
N ASP A 96 0.28 7.96 6.64
CA ASP A 96 1.32 8.77 7.28
C ASP A 96 1.08 10.27 7.07
N ASN A 97 0.60 10.67 5.88
CA ASN A 97 0.19 12.05 5.63
C ASN A 97 -0.98 12.47 6.52
N LEU A 98 -1.96 11.59 6.75
CA LEU A 98 -3.08 11.88 7.62
C LEU A 98 -2.66 11.98 9.10
N HIS A 99 -1.74 11.13 9.57
CA HIS A 99 -1.14 11.28 10.89
C HIS A 99 -0.48 12.65 11.06
N ALA A 100 0.33 13.08 10.09
CA ALA A 100 1.01 14.38 10.12
C ALA A 100 0.03 15.57 10.14
N HIS A 101 -1.08 15.45 9.40
CA HIS A 101 -2.12 16.49 9.32
C HIS A 101 -3.05 16.54 10.53
N ILE A 102 -3.30 15.42 11.19
CA ILE A 102 -4.20 15.37 12.36
C ILE A 102 -3.46 15.76 13.64
N GLY A 103 -2.16 15.46 13.75
CA GLY A 103 -1.38 15.74 14.95
C GLY A 103 -1.93 14.98 16.15
N MET A 104 -2.16 15.66 17.28
CA MET A 104 -2.52 15.04 18.57
C MET A 104 -4.04 15.01 18.87
N ASP A 105 -4.88 15.12 17.86
CA ASP A 105 -6.34 14.93 18.02
C ASP A 105 -6.65 13.44 18.19
N PHE A 106 -6.72 12.98 19.45
CA PHE A 106 -6.86 11.56 19.80
C PHE A 106 -8.11 10.89 19.23
N GLN A 107 -9.22 11.63 19.10
CA GLN A 107 -10.44 11.06 18.53
C GLN A 107 -10.25 10.73 17.05
N LYS A 108 -9.59 11.60 16.31
CA LYS A 108 -9.26 11.36 14.90
C LYS A 108 -8.14 10.34 14.72
N LEU A 109 -7.12 10.36 15.60
CA LEU A 109 -6.08 9.33 15.63
C LEU A 109 -6.68 7.94 15.81
N LEU A 110 -7.66 7.78 16.70
CA LEU A 110 -8.39 6.51 16.85
C LEU A 110 -9.06 6.08 15.54
N GLY A 111 -9.59 7.03 14.76
CA GLY A 111 -10.09 6.78 13.42
C GLY A 111 -9.02 6.22 12.47
N ILE A 112 -7.79 6.73 12.55
CA ILE A 112 -6.64 6.19 11.79
C ILE A 112 -6.31 4.76 12.25
N GLU A 113 -6.28 4.52 13.56
CA GLU A 113 -6.02 3.18 14.12
C GLU A 113 -7.01 2.12 13.59
N TYR A 114 -8.30 2.43 13.61
CA TYR A 114 -9.30 1.49 13.11
C TYR A 114 -9.37 1.46 11.57
N GLY A 115 -9.14 2.59 10.89
CA GLY A 115 -9.23 2.69 9.44
C GLY A 115 -8.05 2.04 8.71
N PHE A 116 -6.84 2.16 9.24
CA PHE A 116 -5.60 1.69 8.62
C PHE A 116 -4.98 0.52 9.39
N HIS A 117 -4.65 0.68 10.67
CA HIS A 117 -3.93 -0.38 11.39
C HIS A 117 -4.75 -1.67 11.48
N LEU A 118 -6.02 -1.59 11.90
CA LEU A 118 -6.87 -2.79 11.98
C LEU A 118 -7.08 -3.46 10.61
N THR A 119 -7.29 -2.67 9.55
CA THR A 119 -7.48 -3.21 8.19
C THR A 119 -6.20 -3.82 7.62
N LEU A 120 -5.03 -3.28 7.98
CA LEU A 120 -3.72 -3.88 7.69
C LEU A 120 -3.49 -5.18 8.46
N MET A 121 -3.89 -5.26 9.73
CA MET A 121 -3.83 -6.51 10.50
C MET A 121 -4.70 -7.60 9.87
N ILE A 122 -5.94 -7.26 9.48
CA ILE A 122 -6.85 -8.18 8.79
C ILE A 122 -6.24 -8.63 7.45
N SER A 123 -5.70 -7.69 6.67
CA SER A 123 -5.03 -7.98 5.40
C SER A 123 -3.86 -8.96 5.60
N SER A 124 -3.02 -8.73 6.60
CA SER A 124 -1.92 -9.63 6.96
C SER A 124 -2.40 -11.03 7.34
N ALA A 125 -3.48 -11.15 8.13
CA ALA A 125 -4.06 -12.43 8.51
C ALA A 125 -4.59 -13.20 7.28
N ILE A 126 -5.25 -12.51 6.35
CA ILE A 126 -5.71 -13.08 5.07
C ILE A 126 -4.52 -13.61 4.27
N LEU A 127 -3.45 -12.81 4.13
CA LEU A 127 -2.25 -13.20 3.39
C LEU A 127 -1.54 -14.40 4.03
N ALA A 128 -1.43 -14.43 5.35
CA ALA A 128 -0.87 -15.55 6.09
C ALA A 128 -1.67 -16.84 5.86
N TYR A 129 -3.00 -16.78 5.98
CA TYR A 129 -3.88 -17.92 5.70
C TYR A 129 -3.76 -18.39 4.25
N ALA A 130 -3.77 -17.46 3.29
CA ALA A 130 -3.65 -17.77 1.87
C ALA A 130 -2.31 -18.46 1.55
N PHE A 131 -1.22 -18.00 2.17
CA PHE A 131 0.10 -18.60 2.03
C PHE A 131 0.14 -20.04 2.57
N LEU A 132 -0.41 -20.28 3.77
CA LEU A 132 -0.52 -21.63 4.33
C LEU A 132 -1.35 -22.56 3.44
N LYS A 133 -2.42 -22.06 2.82
CA LYS A 133 -3.23 -22.83 1.89
C LYS A 133 -2.46 -23.23 0.64
N ILE A 134 -1.64 -22.33 0.09
CA ILE A 134 -0.76 -22.63 -1.04
C ILE A 134 0.23 -23.74 -0.63
N LEU A 135 0.92 -23.59 0.50
CA LEU A 135 1.90 -24.60 0.96
C LEU A 135 1.29 -25.99 1.12
N ARG A 136 0.07 -26.08 1.66
CA ARG A 136 -0.65 -27.37 1.80
C ARG A 136 -1.07 -28.00 0.46
N SER A 137 -1.08 -27.24 -0.63
CA SER A 137 -1.45 -27.73 -1.96
C SER A 137 -0.24 -28.19 -2.79
N LEU A 138 0.98 -27.96 -2.31
CA LEU A 138 2.19 -28.41 -2.99
C LEU A 138 2.36 -29.93 -2.80
N PRO A 139 2.84 -30.66 -3.83
CA PRO A 139 3.21 -32.05 -3.67
C PRO A 139 4.39 -32.18 -2.68
N ALA A 140 4.39 -33.28 -1.92
CA ALA A 140 5.45 -33.63 -0.98
C ALA A 140 6.75 -34.01 -1.70
#